data_AF-A0A3D1M7J5-F1
#
_entry.id   AF-A0A3D1M7J5-F1
#
_cell.length_a   1.000
_cell.length_b   1.000
_cell.length_c   1.000
_cell.angle_alpha   90.00
_cell.angle_beta   90.00
_cell.angle_gamma   90.00
#
_symmetry.space_group_name_H-M   'P 1'
#
loop_
_entity.id
_entity.type
_entity.pdbx_description
1 polymer ?
#
loop_
_entity_poly.entity_id
_entity_poly.type
_entity_poly.pdbx_seq_one_letter_code
_entity_poly.pdbx_strand_id
1 'polypeptide(L)'
;MKKKLYNGWKEKPERFCYYCGRPYAERHEVFPGPNRQISIRKKFQIDLCPEHHREIQANCTEWAKRENARWKQHFEKKYIREQMEAGVSRQQAVREWMSLIGRNYCDEITPE
;
A
#
# COMPACT_ATOMS: atom_id res chain seq x y z
N MET A 1 -9.34 22.29 -9.77
CA MET A 1 -9.32 20.88 -9.33
C MET A 1 -7.94 20.29 -9.62
N LYS A 2 -7.28 19.62 -8.65
CA LYS A 2 -6.04 18.87 -8.95
C LYS A 2 -6.39 17.63 -9.78
N LYS A 3 -5.63 17.37 -10.85
CA LYS A 3 -5.81 16.18 -11.71
C LYS A 3 -5.54 14.91 -10.90
N LYS A 4 -6.44 13.92 -10.98
CA LYS A 4 -6.25 12.63 -10.29
C LYS A 4 -5.08 11.85 -10.90
N LEU A 5 -4.32 11.18 -10.04
CA LEU A 5 -3.27 10.25 -10.41
C LEU A 5 -3.87 8.90 -10.84
N TYR A 6 -3.16 8.21 -11.74
CA TYR A 6 -3.54 6.92 -12.32
C TYR A 6 -2.34 5.98 -12.40
N ASN A 7 -2.60 4.68 -12.42
CA ASN A 7 -1.61 3.60 -12.26
C ASN A 7 -0.73 3.32 -13.48
N GLY A 8 -0.59 4.27 -14.40
CA GLY A 8 0.28 4.18 -15.59
C GLY A 8 0.09 2.90 -16.42
N TRP A 9 -0.69 2.97 -17.49
CA TRP A 9 -0.90 1.81 -18.37
C TRP A 9 0.36 1.42 -19.18
N LYS A 10 1.17 2.41 -19.58
CA LYS A 10 2.30 2.21 -20.50
C LYS A 10 3.36 1.24 -19.97
N GLU A 11 3.60 1.25 -18.66
CA GLU A 11 4.58 0.38 -17.99
C GLU A 11 4.04 -1.03 -17.70
N LYS A 12 2.76 -1.31 -17.97
CA LYS A 12 2.15 -2.62 -17.66
C LYS A 12 2.96 -3.82 -18.18
N PRO A 13 3.51 -3.81 -19.41
CA PRO A 13 4.30 -4.94 -19.92
C PRO A 13 5.54 -5.29 -19.09
N GLU A 14 6.11 -4.33 -18.38
CA GLU A 14 7.34 -4.48 -17.59
C GLU A 14 7.07 -4.94 -16.16
N ARG A 15 5.80 -5.03 -15.75
CA ARG A 15 5.41 -5.38 -14.38
C ARG A 15 5.13 -6.86 -14.25
N PHE A 16 5.66 -7.45 -13.19
CA PHE A 16 5.50 -8.86 -12.87
C PHE A 16 4.73 -9.03 -11.58
N CYS A 17 3.87 -10.04 -11.53
CA CYS A 17 3.09 -10.35 -10.33
C CYS A 17 4.02 -10.70 -9.18
N TYR A 18 3.85 -10.05 -8.04
CA TYR A 18 4.64 -10.31 -6.84
C TYR A 18 4.60 -11.78 -6.39
N TYR A 19 3.44 -12.45 -6.52
CA TYR A 19 3.28 -13.83 -6.02
C TYR A 19 3.71 -14.91 -7.00
N CYS A 20 3.50 -14.72 -8.30
CA CYS A 20 3.71 -15.79 -9.29
C CYS A 20 4.61 -15.41 -10.47
N GLY A 21 5.13 -14.18 -10.50
CA GLY A 21 6.01 -13.72 -11.57
C GLY A 21 5.35 -13.60 -12.95
N ARG A 22 4.03 -13.74 -13.09
CA ARG A 22 3.35 -13.56 -14.38
C ARG A 22 3.53 -12.10 -14.87
N PRO A 23 3.92 -11.86 -16.14
CA PRO A 23 4.06 -10.51 -16.68
C PRO A 23 2.70 -9.80 -16.83
N TYR A 24 2.74 -8.54 -17.24
CA TYR A 24 1.57 -7.68 -17.44
C TYR A 24 0.75 -7.44 -16.17
N ALA A 25 1.43 -7.36 -15.03
CA ALA A 25 0.78 -7.18 -13.74
C ALA A 25 0.08 -5.82 -13.62
N GLU A 26 -1.00 -5.81 -12.84
CA GLU A 26 -1.84 -4.67 -12.50
C GLU A 26 -1.38 -4.11 -11.16
N ARG A 27 -1.28 -2.78 -11.06
CA ARG A 27 -1.02 -2.11 -9.79
C ARG A 27 -2.26 -2.19 -8.91
N HIS A 28 -2.12 -2.91 -7.82
CA HIS A 28 -3.07 -2.93 -6.72
C HIS A 28 -2.77 -1.79 -5.74
N GLU A 29 -3.80 -1.05 -5.35
CA GLU A 29 -3.72 0.04 -4.37
C GLU A 29 -4.04 -0.51 -2.98
N VAL A 30 -3.03 -0.65 -2.12
CA VAL A 30 -3.19 -1.30 -0.80
C VAL A 30 -4.18 -0.57 0.10
N PHE A 31 -4.27 0.75 -0.03
CA PHE A 31 -5.28 1.58 0.61
C PHE A 31 -6.24 2.12 -0.46
N PRO A 32 -7.38 1.44 -0.72
CA PRO A 32 -8.35 1.84 -1.73
C PRO A 32 -9.26 2.99 -1.24
N GLY A 33 -10.28 3.33 -2.03
CA GLY A 33 -11.30 4.32 -1.63
C GLY A 33 -10.74 5.74 -1.49
N PRO A 34 -11.05 6.48 -0.42
CA PRO A 34 -10.52 7.83 -0.19
C PRO A 34 -8.99 7.91 -0.22
N ASN A 35 -8.31 6.84 0.23
CA ASN A 35 -6.85 6.76 0.31
C ASN A 35 -6.19 6.33 -1.00
N ARG A 36 -6.96 6.06 -2.06
CA ARG A 36 -6.43 5.66 -3.37
C ARG A 36 -5.35 6.61 -3.88
N GLN A 37 -5.60 7.91 -3.82
CA GLN A 37 -4.65 8.90 -4.34
C GLN A 37 -3.36 8.97 -3.51
N ILE A 38 -3.45 8.68 -2.21
CA ILE A 38 -2.28 8.54 -1.35
C ILE A 38 -1.49 7.31 -1.76
N SER A 39 -2.14 6.17 -1.98
CA SER A 39 -1.49 4.95 -2.45
C SER A 39 -0.67 5.18 -3.73
N ILE A 40 -1.20 5.92 -4.69
CA ILE A 40 -0.47 6.23 -5.93
C ILE A 40 0.70 7.21 -5.67
N ARG A 41 0.44 8.30 -4.93
CA ARG A 41 1.46 9.34 -4.67
C ARG A 41 2.62 8.83 -3.84
N LYS A 42 2.35 8.00 -2.83
CA LYS A 42 3.34 7.44 -1.90
C LYS A 42 3.85 6.06 -2.34
N LYS A 43 3.41 5.57 -3.50
CA LYS A 43 3.77 4.24 -4.04
C LYS A 43 3.43 3.09 -3.08
N PHE A 44 2.30 3.19 -2.38
CA PHE A 44 1.72 2.08 -1.59
C PHE A 44 0.93 1.15 -2.50
N GLN A 45 1.66 0.55 -3.44
CA GLN A 45 1.11 -0.28 -4.50
C GLN A 45 1.97 -1.53 -4.65
N ILE A 46 1.33 -2.62 -5.05
CA ILE A 46 2.00 -3.87 -5.41
C ILE A 46 1.50 -4.31 -6.79
N ASP A 47 2.35 -5.01 -7.53
CA ASP A 47 2.00 -5.51 -8.85
C ASP A 47 1.47 -6.93 -8.74
N LEU A 48 0.26 -7.16 -9.24
CA LEU A 48 -0.46 -8.44 -9.16
C LEU A 48 -0.97 -8.85 -10.54
N CYS A 49 -0.91 -10.15 -10.87
CA CYS A 49 -1.64 -10.63 -12.04
C CYS A 49 -3.16 -10.48 -11.81
N PRO A 50 -3.99 -10.49 -12.87
CA PRO A 50 -5.43 -10.25 -12.73
C PRO A 50 -6.15 -11.16 -11.73
N GLU A 51 -5.70 -12.42 -11.58
CA GLU A 51 -6.27 -13.39 -10.64
C GLU A 51 -6.02 -12.97 -9.18
N HIS A 52 -4.76 -12.82 -8.78
CA HIS A 52 -4.39 -12.35 -7.44
C HIS A 52 -4.93 -10.93 -7.16
N HIS A 53 -4.95 -10.05 -8.18
CA HIS A 53 -5.51 -8.71 -8.05
C HIS A 53 -6.98 -8.77 -7.66
N ARG A 54 -7.80 -9.58 -8.35
CA ARG A 54 -9.23 -9.73 -8.03
C ARG A 54 -9.43 -10.32 -6.64
N GLU A 55 -8.67 -11.35 -6.28
CA GLU A 55 -8.82 -12.01 -4.98
C GLU A 55 -8.46 -11.08 -3.81
N ILE A 56 -7.32 -10.38 -3.90
CA ILE A 56 -6.92 -9.37 -2.90
C ILE A 56 -7.90 -8.20 -2.87
N GLN A 57 -8.37 -7.72 -4.02
CA GLN A 57 -9.36 -6.64 -4.09
C GLN A 57 -10.70 -7.04 -3.46
N ALA A 58 -11.16 -8.28 -3.68
CA ALA A 58 -12.39 -8.79 -3.09
C ALA A 58 -12.26 -9.03 -1.59
N ASN A 59 -11.03 -9.32 -1.11
CA ASN A 59 -10.73 -9.50 0.30
C ASN A 59 -11.63 -10.55 0.99
N CYS A 60 -12.03 -11.58 0.25
CA CYS A 60 -13.04 -12.54 0.67
C CYS A 60 -12.47 -13.87 1.19
N THR A 61 -11.29 -14.28 0.72
CA THR A 61 -10.60 -15.49 1.18
C THR A 61 -9.72 -15.21 2.39
N GLU A 62 -9.42 -16.22 3.20
CA GLU A 62 -8.52 -16.08 4.35
C GLU A 62 -7.10 -15.69 3.91
N TRP A 63 -6.65 -16.20 2.77
CA TRP A 63 -5.39 -15.77 2.15
C TRP A 63 -5.43 -14.28 1.81
N ALA A 64 -6.47 -13.80 1.12
CA ALA A 64 -6.58 -12.40 0.73
C ALA A 64 -6.64 -11.45 1.94
N LYS A 65 -7.40 -11.82 2.98
CA LYS A 65 -7.49 -11.05 4.23
C LYS A 65 -6.15 -10.94 4.91
N ARG A 66 -5.42 -12.06 5.02
CA ARG A 66 -4.07 -12.10 5.59
C ARG A 66 -3.10 -11.25 4.79
N GLU A 67 -3.09 -11.38 3.47
CA GLU A 67 -2.18 -10.61 2.62
C GLU A 67 -2.51 -9.11 2.64
N ASN A 68 -3.78 -8.73 2.65
CA ASN A 68 -4.19 -7.33 2.81
C ASN A 68 -3.71 -6.75 4.14
N ALA A 69 -3.85 -7.50 5.24
CA ALA A 69 -3.33 -7.08 6.54
C ALA A 69 -1.80 -6.92 6.50
N ARG A 70 -1.09 -7.91 5.94
CA ARG A 70 0.37 -7.91 5.78
C ARG A 70 0.85 -6.69 4.98
N TRP A 71 0.23 -6.38 3.85
CA TRP A 71 0.64 -5.24 3.03
C TRP A 71 0.36 -3.88 3.67
N LYS A 72 -0.77 -3.75 4.38
CA LYS A 72 -1.07 -2.54 5.14
C LYS A 72 -0.04 -2.29 6.23
N GLN A 73 0.31 -3.32 7.00
CA GLN A 73 1.38 -3.28 7.99
C GLN A 73 2.74 -2.99 7.37
N HIS A 74 3.06 -3.63 6.24
CA HIS A 74 4.32 -3.42 5.54
C HIS A 74 4.50 -1.94 5.15
N PHE A 75 3.49 -1.33 4.54
CA PHE A 75 3.60 0.07 4.10
C PHE A 75 3.60 1.06 5.27
N GLU A 76 2.92 0.77 6.38
CA GLU A 76 3.03 1.56 7.60
C GLU A 76 4.45 1.49 8.19
N LYS A 77 4.98 0.27 8.39
CA LYS A 77 6.35 0.06 8.90
C LYS A 77 7.39 0.71 7.99
N LYS A 78 7.23 0.57 6.67
CA LYS A 78 8.11 1.20 5.67
C LYS A 78 8.06 2.72 5.77
N TYR A 79 6.86 3.32 5.80
CA TYR A 79 6.70 4.76 5.90
C TYR A 79 7.35 5.32 7.17
N ILE A 80 7.06 4.72 8.32
CA ILE A 80 7.61 5.15 9.61
C ILE A 80 9.13 5.06 9.60
N ARG A 81 9.70 3.95 9.10
CA ARG A 81 11.14 3.79 8.96
C ARG A 81 11.76 4.87 8.07
N GLU A 82 11.17 5.13 6.90
CA GLU A 82 11.66 6.18 5.98
C GLU A 82 11.60 7.58 6.60
N GLN A 83 10.58 7.89 7.41
CA GLN A 83 10.53 9.16 8.17
C GLN A 83 11.63 9.21 9.23
N MET A 84 11.87 8.11 9.96
CA MET A 84 12.92 8.04 10.97
C MET A 84 14.32 8.16 10.36
N GLU A 85 14.56 7.53 9.22
CA GLU A 85 15.80 7.68 8.44
C GLU A 85 16.02 9.14 7.98
N ALA A 86 14.94 9.89 7.77
CA ALA A 86 14.97 11.32 7.47
C ALA A 86 15.10 12.23 8.71
N GLY A 87 15.28 11.66 9.91
CA GLY A 87 15.48 12.40 11.16
C GLY A 87 14.21 12.74 11.94
N VAL A 88 13.04 12.24 11.53
CA VAL A 88 11.79 12.42 12.26
C VAL A 88 11.73 11.45 13.44
N SER A 89 11.28 11.89 14.62
CA SER A 89 11.11 10.98 15.75
C SER A 89 10.03 9.93 15.45
N ARG A 90 10.15 8.74 16.05
CA ARG A 90 9.15 7.67 15.87
C ARG A 90 7.73 8.15 16.19
N GLN A 91 7.55 8.84 17.31
CA GLN A 91 6.24 9.38 17.72
C GLN A 91 5.68 10.34 16.66
N GLN A 92 6.50 11.24 16.11
CA GLN A 92 6.07 12.16 15.06
C GLN A 92 5.72 11.42 13.77
N ALA A 93 6.54 10.45 13.34
CA ALA A 93 6.27 9.64 12.16
C ALA A 93 4.93 8.87 12.25
N VAL A 94 4.59 8.37 13.43
CA VAL A 94 3.30 7.71 13.70
C VAL A 94 2.14 8.70 13.64
N ARG A 95 2.28 9.88 14.23
CA ARG A 95 1.26 10.95 14.14
C ARG A 95 1.02 11.35 12.69
N GLU A 96 2.07 11.46 11.89
CA GLU A 96 1.98 11.76 10.46
C GLU A 96 1.33 10.63 9.66
N TRP A 97 1.64 9.37 9.98
CA TRP A 97 0.94 8.22 9.38
C TRP A 97 -0.55 8.27 9.67
N MET A 98 -0.93 8.51 10.93
CA MET A 98 -2.34 8.64 11.33
C MET A 98 -3.02 9.82 10.62
N SER A 99 -2.34 10.96 10.46
CA SER A 99 -2.86 12.09 9.69
C SER A 99 -3.00 11.77 8.19
N LEU A 100 -2.09 10.97 7.63
CA LEU A 100 -2.04 10.63 6.22
C LEU A 100 -3.08 9.55 5.84
N ILE A 101 -3.17 8.47 6.60
CA ILE A 101 -3.94 7.26 6.27
C ILE A 101 -5.22 7.15 7.12
N GLY A 102 -5.23 7.73 8.32
CA GLY A 102 -6.38 7.72 9.23
C GLY A 102 -6.53 6.45 10.07
N ARG A 103 -5.59 5.50 9.99
CA ARG A 103 -5.64 4.23 10.73
C ARG A 103 -4.27 3.64 10.98
N ASN A 104 -4.08 3.11 12.19
CA ASN A 104 -2.93 2.29 12.57
C ASN A 104 -3.23 0.81 12.26
N TYR A 105 -2.26 0.12 11.67
CA TYR A 105 -2.33 -1.31 11.34
C TYR A 105 -1.27 -2.14 12.08
N CYS A 106 -0.37 -1.51 12.83
CA CYS A 106 0.71 -2.13 13.59
C CYS A 106 0.57 -1.82 15.09
N ASP A 107 0.01 -2.76 15.85
CA ASP A 107 -0.24 -2.60 17.28
C ASP A 107 1.03 -2.30 18.10
N GLU A 108 2.20 -2.72 17.62
CA GLU A 108 3.53 -2.45 18.20
C GLU A 108 3.98 -0.99 18.08
N ILE A 109 3.20 -0.15 17.38
CA ILE A 109 3.56 1.20 16.98
C ILE A 109 2.45 2.18 17.38
N THR A 110 2.03 2.15 18.64
CA THR A 110 1.16 3.17 19.21
C THR A 110 1.96 4.40 19.65
N PRO A 111 1.48 5.63 19.40
CA PRO A 111 1.97 6.79 20.12
C PRO A 111 1.53 6.69 21.58
N GLU A 112 2.45 6.89 22.51
CA GLU A 112 2.15 7.08 23.94
C GLU A 112 1.17 8.25 24.15
#